data_AF-A0A534V657-F1
#
_entry.id   AF-A0A534V657-F1
#
_cell.length_a   1.000
_cell.length_b   1.000
_cell.length_c   1.000
_cell.angle_alpha   90.00
_cell.angle_beta   90.00
_cell.angle_gamma   90.00
#
_symmetry.space_group_name_H-M   'P 1'
#
loop_
_entity.id
_entity.type
_entity.pdbx_description
1 polymer ?
#
loop_
_entity_poly.entity_id
_entity_poly.type
_entity_poly.pdbx_seq_one_letter_code
_entity_poly.pdbx_strand_id
1 'polypeptide(L)'
;MRITKLDIVPWLTVVVLLMTACPAIAQDNAKRLVALLDYLGSDYKNAVQDGKILSQDEYGEMQEFAKRSLDLFTQLKEVDKADKAGVESSLKSLASQVDSKADPKVIAELAKTAKDKLIAVYNIVPYPRRLPSFASGKKIYDENCAQCHGVSGKGDGPGRESMNPKTPPRYRRHGDGVVRRAE
;
A
#
# COMPACT_ATOMS: atom_id res chain seq x y z
N MET A 1 -37.00 -41.14 48.96
CA MET A 1 -36.06 -42.07 48.30
C MET A 1 -36.17 -41.87 46.80
N ARG A 2 -35.27 -41.08 46.20
CA ARG A 2 -35.18 -40.86 44.74
C ARG A 2 -33.72 -40.91 44.33
N ILE A 3 -33.48 -41.73 43.32
CA ILE A 3 -32.19 -42.16 42.80
C ILE A 3 -31.56 -41.03 41.98
N THR A 4 -30.25 -40.86 42.16
CA THR A 4 -29.33 -39.93 41.48
C THR A 4 -29.28 -40.13 39.96
N LYS A 5 -29.36 -39.05 39.18
CA LYS A 5 -28.86 -39.02 37.79
C LYS A 5 -27.55 -38.24 37.76
N LEU A 6 -26.51 -38.90 37.27
CA LEU A 6 -25.19 -38.34 36.98
C LEU A 6 -25.31 -37.47 35.72
N ASP A 7 -25.08 -36.17 35.84
CA ASP A 7 -24.98 -35.25 34.70
C ASP A 7 -23.56 -35.31 34.13
N ILE A 8 -23.38 -36.11 33.08
CA ILE A 8 -22.19 -36.08 32.23
C ILE A 8 -22.38 -34.93 31.25
N VAL A 9 -21.88 -33.75 31.61
CA VAL A 9 -21.78 -32.60 30.71
C VAL A 9 -20.65 -32.88 29.72
N PRO A 10 -20.88 -32.91 28.39
CA PRO A 10 -19.82 -33.17 27.44
C PRO A 10 -18.94 -31.92 27.30
N TRP A 11 -17.68 -32.03 27.73
CA TRP A 11 -16.58 -31.10 27.43
C TRP A 11 -16.22 -31.11 25.93
N LEU A 12 -17.19 -30.83 25.04
CA LEU A 12 -16.98 -30.95 23.59
C LEU A 12 -17.38 -29.69 22.81
N THR A 13 -17.64 -28.57 23.47
CA THR A 13 -18.08 -27.33 22.82
C THR A 13 -17.08 -26.15 22.89
N VAL A 14 -15.79 -26.40 23.16
CA VAL A 14 -14.80 -25.29 23.33
C VAL A 14 -13.71 -25.24 22.23
N VAL A 15 -13.62 -26.18 21.28
CA VAL A 15 -12.45 -26.26 20.36
C VAL A 15 -12.75 -25.91 18.89
N VAL A 16 -13.73 -25.06 18.57
CA VAL A 16 -14.02 -24.70 17.16
C VAL A 16 -14.00 -23.18 16.93
N LEU A 17 -12.97 -22.49 17.43
CA LEU A 17 -12.75 -21.06 17.12
C LEU A 17 -11.30 -20.70 16.74
N LEU A 18 -10.54 -21.63 16.19
CA LEU A 18 -9.25 -21.32 15.56
C LEU A 18 -9.25 -21.91 14.15
N MET A 19 -9.30 -21.06 13.11
CA MET A 19 -8.76 -21.27 11.73
C MET A 19 -9.58 -20.54 10.63
N THR A 20 -9.80 -19.22 10.74
CA THR A 20 -10.30 -18.39 9.61
C THR A 20 -9.41 -17.19 9.31
N ALA A 21 -8.09 -17.30 9.54
CA ALA A 21 -7.13 -16.20 9.30
C ALA A 21 -6.64 -16.08 7.84
N CYS A 22 -6.78 -17.14 7.04
CA CYS A 22 -6.22 -17.24 5.68
C CYS A 22 -6.71 -16.15 4.69
N PRO A 23 -8.02 -15.83 4.59
CA PRO A 23 -8.51 -14.87 3.58
C PRO A 23 -8.12 -13.41 3.90
N ALA A 24 -7.96 -13.07 5.18
CA ALA A 24 -7.57 -11.72 5.58
C ALA A 24 -6.13 -11.38 5.15
N ILE A 25 -5.21 -12.35 5.30
CA ILE A 25 -3.78 -12.18 4.92
C ILE A 25 -3.63 -12.02 3.39
N ALA A 26 -4.33 -12.84 2.61
CA ALA A 26 -4.32 -12.71 1.14
C ALA A 26 -4.80 -11.33 0.69
N GLN A 27 -5.91 -10.85 1.27
CA GLN A 27 -6.47 -9.55 0.93
C GLN A 27 -5.52 -8.39 1.27
N ASP A 28 -4.79 -8.47 2.39
CA ASP A 28 -3.83 -7.44 2.78
C ASP A 28 -2.57 -7.44 1.90
N ASN A 29 -2.06 -8.62 1.51
CA ASN A 29 -0.96 -8.71 0.55
C ASN A 29 -1.37 -8.19 -0.83
N ALA A 30 -2.58 -8.49 -1.29
CA ALA A 30 -3.10 -7.97 -2.55
C ALA A 30 -3.24 -6.44 -2.52
N LYS A 31 -3.72 -5.85 -1.41
CA LYS A 31 -3.77 -4.38 -1.23
C LYS A 31 -2.38 -3.75 -1.26
N ARG A 32 -1.40 -4.34 -0.57
CA ARG A 32 -0.01 -3.85 -0.56
C ARG A 32 0.60 -3.91 -1.95
N LEU A 33 0.37 -5.00 -2.69
CA LEU A 33 0.83 -5.15 -4.06
C LEU A 33 0.18 -4.11 -4.99
N VAL A 34 -1.12 -3.87 -4.86
CA VAL A 34 -1.82 -2.80 -5.60
C VAL A 34 -1.19 -1.43 -5.33
N ALA A 35 -0.84 -1.12 -4.08
CA ALA A 35 -0.20 0.14 -3.73
C ALA A 35 1.20 0.30 -4.34
N LEU A 36 2.03 -0.75 -4.33
CA LEU A 36 3.34 -0.71 -4.98
C LEU A 36 3.25 -0.53 -6.49
N LEU A 37 2.29 -1.20 -7.14
CA LEU A 37 2.05 -1.04 -8.57
C LEU A 37 1.56 0.37 -8.92
N ASP A 38 0.73 0.98 -8.07
CA ASP A 38 0.32 2.37 -8.24
C ASP A 38 1.53 3.30 -8.22
N TYR A 39 2.38 3.16 -7.21
CA TYR A 39 3.62 3.94 -7.05
C TYR A 39 4.59 3.76 -8.21
N LEU A 40 4.90 2.50 -8.59
CA LEU A 40 5.77 2.20 -9.73
C LEU A 40 5.23 2.84 -11.03
N GLY A 41 3.92 2.80 -11.24
CA GLY A 41 3.32 3.38 -12.44
C GLY A 41 3.33 4.91 -12.47
N SER A 42 3.20 5.57 -11.32
CA SER A 42 3.13 7.04 -11.23
C SER A 42 4.50 7.72 -11.17
N ASP A 43 5.46 7.10 -10.48
CA ASP A 43 6.69 7.75 -10.03
C ASP A 43 7.94 7.31 -10.81
N TYR A 44 7.89 6.21 -11.58
CA TYR A 44 9.04 5.74 -12.36
C TYR A 44 9.61 6.79 -13.33
N LYS A 45 8.76 7.68 -13.87
CA LYS A 45 9.19 8.81 -14.72
C LYS A 45 10.18 9.76 -14.05
N ASN A 46 10.22 9.81 -12.71
CA ASN A 46 11.16 10.60 -11.93
C ASN A 46 12.53 9.91 -11.82
N ALA A 47 12.57 8.60 -12.00
CA ALA A 47 13.77 7.77 -11.94
C ALA A 47 14.47 7.65 -13.29
N VAL A 48 13.71 7.39 -14.36
CA VAL A 48 14.23 7.13 -15.72
C VAL A 48 13.41 7.88 -16.75
N GLN A 49 14.10 8.47 -17.73
CA GLN A 49 13.48 9.05 -18.91
C GLN A 49 14.41 8.89 -20.13
N ASP A 50 13.84 8.56 -21.29
CA ASP A 50 14.59 8.35 -22.54
C ASP A 50 15.76 7.36 -22.39
N GLY A 51 15.56 6.30 -21.59
CA GLY A 51 16.57 5.27 -21.29
C GLY A 51 17.71 5.71 -20.36
N LYS A 52 17.66 6.94 -19.83
CA LYS A 52 18.67 7.50 -18.93
C LYS A 52 18.13 7.58 -17.50
N ILE A 53 18.99 7.29 -16.53
CA ILE A 53 18.67 7.46 -15.12
C ILE A 53 18.76 8.95 -14.78
N LEU A 54 17.64 9.54 -14.37
CA LEU A 54 17.53 10.93 -13.91
C LEU A 54 17.99 11.08 -12.46
N SER A 55 17.67 10.09 -11.62
CA SER A 55 18.07 10.03 -10.21
C SER A 55 18.42 8.59 -9.84
N GLN A 56 19.64 8.38 -9.34
CA GLN A 56 20.11 7.03 -8.97
C GLN A 56 19.34 6.48 -7.76
N ASP A 57 19.02 7.33 -6.78
CA ASP A 57 18.28 6.92 -5.59
C ASP A 57 16.86 6.50 -5.95
N GLU A 58 16.17 7.31 -6.76
CA GLU A 58 14.81 7.01 -7.25
C GLU A 58 14.82 5.72 -8.10
N TYR A 59 15.82 5.53 -8.95
CA TYR A 59 15.95 4.31 -9.74
C TYR A 59 16.17 3.07 -8.87
N GLY A 60 17.05 3.18 -7.86
CA GLY A 60 17.25 2.11 -6.88
C GLY A 60 15.96 1.74 -6.14
N GLU A 61 15.16 2.74 -5.75
CA GLU A 61 13.85 2.52 -5.13
C GLU A 61 12.87 1.83 -6.09
N MET A 62 12.84 2.22 -7.38
CA MET A 62 12.00 1.54 -8.37
C MET A 62 12.39 0.07 -8.54
N GLN A 63 13.68 -0.26 -8.54
CA GLN A 63 14.16 -1.64 -8.59
C GLN A 63 13.75 -2.42 -7.33
N GLU A 64 13.88 -1.81 -6.15
CA GLU A 64 13.46 -2.43 -4.89
C GLU A 64 11.96 -2.71 -4.87
N PHE A 65 11.13 -1.76 -5.31
CA PHE A 65 9.67 -1.93 -5.37
C PHE A 65 9.22 -2.96 -6.40
N ALA A 66 9.92 -3.05 -7.54
CA ALA A 66 9.67 -4.10 -8.52
C ALA A 66 9.96 -5.49 -7.93
N LYS A 67 11.09 -5.65 -7.24
CA LYS A 67 11.42 -6.90 -6.53
C LYS A 67 10.42 -7.21 -5.41
N ARG A 68 10.07 -6.22 -4.60
CA ARG A 68 9.12 -6.37 -3.50
C ARG A 68 7.73 -6.77 -3.98
N SER A 69 7.34 -6.31 -5.17
CA SER A 69 6.09 -6.70 -5.82
C SER A 69 6.07 -8.19 -6.16
N LEU A 70 7.19 -8.76 -6.62
CA LEU A 70 7.33 -10.20 -6.86
C LEU A 70 7.31 -11.00 -5.55
N ASP A 71 7.93 -10.50 -4.48
CA ASP A 71 7.92 -11.15 -3.17
C ASP A 71 6.50 -11.20 -2.58
N LEU A 72 5.77 -10.06 -2.60
CA LEU A 72 4.38 -9.99 -2.14
C LEU A 72 3.47 -10.88 -2.97
N PHE A 73 3.69 -10.94 -4.29
CA PHE A 73 2.96 -11.85 -5.15
C PHE A 73 3.24 -13.32 -4.82
N THR A 74 4.48 -13.67 -4.48
CA THR A 74 4.83 -15.03 -4.06
C THR A 74 4.11 -15.39 -2.76
N GLN A 75 4.13 -14.51 -1.76
CA GLN A 75 3.38 -14.71 -0.51
C GLN A 75 1.87 -14.82 -0.75
N LEU A 76 1.32 -14.01 -1.65
CA LEU A 76 -0.08 -14.10 -2.05
C LEU A 76 -0.40 -15.45 -2.70
N LYS A 77 0.43 -15.88 -3.65
CA LYS A 77 0.30 -17.18 -4.33
C LYS A 77 0.44 -18.36 -3.38
N GLU A 78 1.29 -18.27 -2.35
CA GLU A 78 1.41 -19.30 -1.32
C GLU A 78 0.13 -19.47 -0.49
N VAL A 79 -0.58 -18.39 -0.24
CA VAL A 79 -1.87 -18.39 0.48
C VAL A 79 -2.99 -18.88 -0.44
N ASP A 80 -3.08 -18.35 -1.65
CA ASP A 80 -4.14 -18.66 -2.61
C ASP A 80 -3.92 -19.97 -3.39
N LYS A 81 -2.72 -20.55 -3.31
CA LYS A 81 -2.26 -21.74 -4.04
C LYS A 81 -2.32 -21.61 -5.57
N ALA A 82 -2.51 -20.40 -6.10
CA ALA A 82 -2.58 -20.12 -7.53
C ALA A 82 -2.38 -18.62 -7.82
N ASP A 83 -2.05 -18.29 -9.08
CA ASP A 83 -2.15 -16.93 -9.60
C ASP A 83 -3.60 -16.61 -9.99
N LYS A 84 -4.45 -16.33 -9.00
CA LYS A 84 -5.88 -16.05 -9.25
C LYS A 84 -6.11 -14.85 -10.15
N ALA A 85 -5.21 -13.87 -10.13
CA ALA A 85 -5.35 -12.64 -10.90
C ALA A 85 -4.69 -12.72 -12.29
N GLY A 86 -3.89 -13.75 -12.57
CA GLY A 86 -3.17 -13.87 -13.84
C GLY A 86 -2.19 -12.72 -14.06
N VAL A 87 -1.42 -12.35 -13.03
CA VAL A 87 -0.50 -11.21 -13.03
C VAL A 87 0.98 -11.61 -12.95
N GLU A 88 1.32 -12.88 -12.73
CA GLU A 88 2.72 -13.32 -12.54
C GLU A 88 3.63 -12.89 -13.70
N SER A 89 3.18 -13.11 -14.94
CA SER A 89 3.93 -12.73 -16.14
C SER A 89 4.09 -11.21 -16.25
N SER A 90 3.03 -10.45 -15.97
CA SER A 90 3.07 -8.98 -15.99
C SER A 90 4.03 -8.43 -14.95
N LEU A 91 4.08 -9.00 -13.74
CA LEU A 91 5.00 -8.58 -12.68
C LEU A 91 6.47 -8.90 -13.03
N LYS A 92 6.73 -10.08 -13.60
CA LYS A 92 8.08 -10.44 -14.07
C LYS A 92 8.53 -9.53 -15.21
N SER A 93 7.63 -9.23 -16.15
CA SER A 93 7.91 -8.28 -17.23
C SER A 93 8.16 -6.88 -16.69
N LEU A 94 7.34 -6.40 -15.75
CA LEU A 94 7.52 -5.09 -15.10
C LEU A 94 8.90 -4.98 -14.46
N ALA A 95 9.33 -5.97 -13.66
CA ALA A 95 10.66 -5.97 -13.04
C ALA A 95 11.78 -5.97 -14.08
N SER A 96 11.69 -6.81 -15.11
CA SER A 96 12.66 -6.83 -16.20
C SER A 96 12.73 -5.50 -16.97
N GLN A 97 11.60 -4.82 -17.14
CA GLN A 97 11.52 -3.55 -17.87
C GLN A 97 12.04 -2.39 -17.04
N VAL A 98 11.85 -2.45 -15.71
CA VAL A 98 12.51 -1.53 -14.77
C VAL A 98 14.02 -1.67 -14.88
N ASP A 99 14.55 -2.90 -14.82
CA ASP A 99 16.00 -3.17 -14.92
C ASP A 99 16.60 -2.75 -16.28
N SER A 100 15.82 -2.85 -17.35
CA SER A 100 16.23 -2.44 -18.71
C SER A 100 16.07 -0.94 -18.97
N LYS A 101 15.60 -0.17 -17.98
CA LYS A 101 15.39 1.29 -18.08
C LYS A 101 14.39 1.65 -19.19
N ALA A 102 13.33 0.86 -19.29
CA ALA A 102 12.30 1.02 -20.30
C ALA A 102 11.61 2.40 -20.22
N ASP A 103 10.86 2.74 -21.26
CA ASP A 103 10.08 3.98 -21.29
C ASP A 103 9.05 4.02 -20.14
N PRO A 104 8.90 5.15 -19.43
CA PRO A 104 7.94 5.27 -18.32
C PRO A 104 6.49 4.91 -18.68
N LYS A 105 6.06 5.11 -19.92
CA LYS A 105 4.72 4.71 -20.37
C LYS A 105 4.52 3.20 -20.31
N VAL A 106 5.56 2.43 -20.67
CA VAL A 106 5.51 0.96 -20.62
C VAL A 106 5.38 0.48 -19.18
N ILE A 107 6.14 1.07 -18.26
CA ILE A 107 6.05 0.77 -16.82
C ILE A 107 4.66 1.12 -16.29
N ALA A 108 4.15 2.31 -16.63
CA ALA A 108 2.82 2.75 -16.22
C ALA A 108 1.69 1.82 -16.72
N GLU A 109 1.75 1.38 -17.98
CA GLU A 109 0.76 0.47 -18.58
C GLU A 109 0.80 -0.93 -17.96
N LEU A 110 1.99 -1.51 -17.77
CA LEU A 110 2.17 -2.81 -17.13
C LEU A 110 1.67 -2.78 -15.69
N ALA A 111 2.06 -1.76 -14.92
CA ALA A 111 1.67 -1.61 -13.54
C ALA A 111 0.16 -1.38 -13.39
N LYS A 112 -0.43 -0.50 -14.21
CA LYS A 112 -1.88 -0.27 -14.24
C LYS A 112 -2.65 -1.55 -14.56
N THR A 113 -2.22 -2.30 -15.58
CA THR A 113 -2.91 -3.53 -15.99
C THR A 113 -2.89 -4.58 -14.89
N ALA A 114 -1.73 -4.79 -14.25
CA ALA A 114 -1.63 -5.72 -13.12
C ALA A 114 -2.47 -5.26 -11.91
N LYS A 115 -2.45 -3.96 -11.62
CA LYS A 115 -3.23 -3.33 -10.55
C LYS A 115 -4.73 -3.54 -10.75
N ASP A 116 -5.24 -3.27 -11.95
CA ASP A 116 -6.67 -3.39 -12.27
C ASP A 116 -7.16 -4.84 -12.13
N LYS A 117 -6.35 -5.83 -12.55
CA LYS A 117 -6.63 -7.25 -12.35
C LYS A 117 -6.70 -7.64 -10.88
N LEU A 118 -5.74 -7.20 -10.07
CA LEU A 118 -5.73 -7.47 -8.63
C LEU A 118 -6.94 -6.85 -7.93
N ILE A 119 -7.30 -5.61 -8.28
CA ILE A 119 -8.49 -4.95 -7.74
C ILE A 119 -9.75 -5.75 -8.04
N ALA A 120 -9.92 -6.20 -9.29
CA ALA A 120 -11.07 -6.97 -9.70
C ALA A 120 -11.17 -8.33 -9.00
N VAL A 121 -10.06 -9.10 -8.92
CA VAL A 121 -10.07 -10.45 -8.35
C VAL A 121 -10.23 -10.43 -6.82
N TYR A 122 -9.58 -9.50 -6.13
CA TYR A 122 -9.61 -9.43 -4.67
C TYR A 122 -10.67 -8.46 -4.12
N ASN A 123 -11.53 -7.90 -4.98
CA ASN A 123 -12.57 -6.92 -4.61
C ASN A 123 -12.02 -5.77 -3.75
N ILE A 124 -10.82 -5.29 -4.10
CA ILE A 124 -10.16 -4.22 -3.34
C ILE A 124 -10.92 -2.93 -3.58
N VAL A 125 -11.21 -2.21 -2.50
CA VAL A 125 -11.77 -0.86 -2.56
C VAL A 125 -10.61 0.12 -2.36
N PRO A 126 -10.04 0.72 -3.42
CA PRO A 126 -8.82 1.52 -3.31
C PRO A 126 -9.04 2.91 -2.71
N TYR A 127 -10.30 3.34 -2.56
CA TYR A 127 -10.64 4.66 -2.02
C TYR A 127 -11.76 4.59 -0.96
N PRO A 128 -11.76 5.49 0.04
CA PRO A 128 -12.86 5.60 0.98
C PRO A 128 -14.18 5.90 0.24
N ARG A 129 -15.26 5.17 0.55
CA ARG A 129 -16.60 5.41 -0.03
C ARG A 129 -17.23 6.73 0.44
N ARG A 130 -16.66 7.36 1.46
CA ARG A 130 -17.10 8.63 2.03
C ARG A 130 -15.87 9.49 2.27
N LEU A 131 -16.03 10.80 2.07
CA LEU A 131 -14.96 11.75 2.35
C LEU A 131 -14.55 11.65 3.83
N PRO A 132 -13.24 11.58 4.13
CA PRO A 132 -12.76 11.66 5.50
C PRO A 132 -13.17 12.97 6.18
N SER A 133 -13.44 12.91 7.49
CA SER A 133 -13.77 14.09 8.29
C SER A 133 -12.54 14.98 8.48
N PHE A 134 -12.64 16.25 8.07
CA PHE A 134 -11.58 17.22 8.30
C PHE A 134 -11.32 17.45 9.79
N ALA A 135 -12.37 17.50 10.61
CA ALA A 135 -12.23 17.69 12.06
C ALA A 135 -11.47 16.52 12.71
N SER A 136 -11.78 15.29 12.31
CA SER A 136 -11.07 14.10 12.77
C SER A 136 -9.62 14.10 12.30
N GLY A 137 -9.37 14.44 11.03
CA GLY A 137 -8.03 14.58 10.49
C GLY A 137 -7.20 15.64 11.23
N LYS A 138 -7.79 16.80 11.53
CA LYS A 138 -7.14 17.86 12.31
C LYS A 138 -6.73 17.36 13.69
N LYS A 139 -7.63 16.67 14.40
CA LYS A 139 -7.32 16.12 15.73
C LYS A 139 -6.12 15.16 15.67
N ILE A 140 -6.14 14.19 14.75
CA ILE A 140 -5.04 13.24 14.58
C ILE A 140 -3.73 13.95 14.24
N TYR A 141 -3.79 14.96 13.35
CA TYR A 141 -2.64 15.75 12.96
C TYR A 141 -2.03 16.51 14.13
N ASP A 142 -2.86 17.20 14.92
CA ASP A 142 -2.43 17.94 16.10
C ASP A 142 -1.77 17.02 17.13
N GLU A 143 -2.33 15.81 17.32
CA GLU A 143 -1.84 14.82 18.28
C GLU A 143 -0.54 14.13 17.86
N ASN A 144 -0.35 13.86 16.56
CA ASN A 144 0.73 12.96 16.11
C ASN A 144 1.78 13.65 15.22
N CYS A 145 1.41 14.70 14.49
CA CYS A 145 2.21 15.26 13.40
C CYS A 145 2.72 16.67 13.72
N ALA A 146 1.92 17.48 14.41
CA ALA A 146 2.21 18.89 14.67
C ALA A 146 3.47 19.11 15.53
N GLN A 147 3.88 18.11 16.32
CA GLN A 147 5.13 18.14 17.07
C GLN A 147 6.36 18.38 16.18
N CYS A 148 6.38 17.85 14.95
CA CYS A 148 7.48 18.04 14.00
C CYS A 148 7.10 19.01 12.88
N HIS A 149 5.87 18.89 12.36
CA HIS A 149 5.43 19.67 11.20
C HIS A 149 4.80 21.04 11.57
N GLY A 150 4.57 21.32 12.85
CA GLY A 150 3.89 22.52 13.33
C GLY A 150 2.38 22.49 13.09
N VAL A 151 1.60 23.26 13.85
CA VAL A 151 0.12 23.29 13.74
C VAL A 151 -0.39 23.73 12.35
N SER A 152 0.44 24.45 11.59
CA SER A 152 0.13 24.90 10.23
C SER A 152 0.78 24.06 9.12
N GLY A 153 1.54 23.02 9.48
CA GLY A 153 2.23 22.15 8.52
C GLY A 153 3.46 22.75 7.84
N LYS A 154 4.02 23.83 8.39
CA LYS A 154 5.18 24.53 7.81
C LYS A 154 6.53 23.94 8.18
N GLY A 155 6.56 22.85 8.95
CA GLY A 155 7.82 22.28 9.46
C GLY A 155 8.41 23.10 10.60
N ASP A 156 7.58 23.83 11.35
CA ASP A 156 7.94 24.73 12.44
C ASP A 156 7.47 24.22 13.81
N GLY A 157 7.30 22.89 13.93
CA GLY A 157 6.92 22.25 15.20
C GLY A 157 8.03 22.32 16.25
N PRO A 158 7.70 22.16 17.55
CA PRO A 158 8.68 22.20 18.64
C PRO A 158 9.83 21.18 18.49
N GLY A 159 9.60 20.07 17.81
CA GLY A 159 10.60 19.04 17.52
C GLY A 159 11.59 19.40 16.41
N ARG A 160 11.39 20.51 15.68
CA ARG A 160 12.20 20.90 14.51
C ARG A 160 13.71 20.90 14.78
N GLU A 161 14.13 21.41 15.94
CA GLU A 161 15.55 21.51 16.28
C GLU A 161 16.24 20.15 16.37
N SER A 162 15.49 19.07 16.60
CA SER A 162 15.99 17.70 16.67
C SER A 162 15.96 16.96 15.33
N MET A 163 15.41 17.55 14.26
CA MET A 163 15.30 16.92 12.94
C MET A 163 16.54 17.15 12.08
N ASN A 164 16.95 16.13 11.33
CA ASN A 164 17.96 16.24 10.27
C ASN A 164 17.45 15.58 8.98
N PRO A 165 17.20 16.33 7.89
CA PRO A 165 17.34 17.78 7.78
C PRO A 165 16.26 18.56 8.57
N LYS A 166 16.61 19.75 9.09
CA LYS A 166 15.71 20.63 9.88
C LYS A 166 14.51 21.18 9.08
N THR A 167 14.58 21.08 7.77
CA THR A 167 13.51 21.48 6.86
C THR A 167 13.19 20.29 5.98
N PRO A 168 11.95 19.80 5.95
CA PRO A 168 11.56 18.85 4.92
C PRO A 168 11.82 19.48 3.55
N PRO A 169 12.19 18.69 2.53
CA PRO A 169 12.26 19.21 1.16
C PRO A 169 10.93 19.89 0.85
N ARG A 170 10.97 21.04 0.15
CA ARG A 170 9.74 21.77 -0.22
C ARG A 170 8.78 20.75 -0.83
N TYR A 171 7.54 20.71 -0.33
CA TYR A 171 6.48 19.93 -0.95
C TYR A 171 6.45 20.32 -2.44
N ARG A 172 7.01 19.46 -3.31
CA ARG A 172 6.93 19.66 -4.75
C ARG A 172 5.46 19.42 -5.05
N ARG A 173 4.69 20.50 -5.14
CA ARG A 173 3.26 20.44 -5.40
C ARG A 173 3.08 19.75 -6.74
N HIS A 174 2.76 18.45 -6.71
CA HIS A 174 2.30 17.74 -7.89
C HIS A 174 0.88 18.23 -8.18
N GLY A 175 0.78 19.24 -9.04
CA GLY A 175 -0.48 19.77 -9.56
C GLY A 175 -1.17 20.76 -8.63
N ASP A 176 -1.60 21.88 -9.20
CA ASP A 176 -2.36 22.94 -8.56
C ASP A 176 -3.81 22.55 -8.25
N GLY A 177 -3.96 21.52 -7.41
CA GLY A 177 -5.22 21.16 -6.77
C GLY A 177 -5.66 22.23 -5.78
N VAL A 178 -6.10 23.37 -6.30
CA VAL A 178 -6.95 24.30 -5.55
C VAL A 178 -8.20 23.50 -5.19
N VAL A 179 -8.26 23.00 -3.95
CA VAL A 179 -9.51 22.63 -3.32
C VAL A 179 -10.29 23.94 -3.18
N ARG A 180 -11.06 24.29 -4.21
CA ARG A 180 -12.05 25.35 -4.10
C ARG A 180 -13.02 24.89 -3.02
N ARG A 181 -13.10 25.65 -1.93
CA ARG A 181 -14.23 25.54 -1.00
C ARG A 181 -15.49 25.64 -1.85
N ALA A 182 -16.35 24.64 -1.75
CA ALA A 182 -17.75 24.83 -2.10
C ALA A 182 -18.30 25.80 -1.04
N GLU A 183 -18.41 27.06 -1.43
CA GLU A 183 -19.36 28.02 -0.88
C GLU A 183 -20.48 28.16 -1.92
#